data_AF-A0A7X9DXZ5-F1
#
_entry.id   AF-A0A7X9DXZ5-F1
#
_cell.length_a   1.000
_cell.length_b   1.000
_cell.length_c   1.000
_cell.angle_alpha   90.00
_cell.angle_beta   90.00
_cell.angle_gamma   90.00
#
_symmetry.space_group_name_H-M   'P 1'
#
loop_
_entity.id
_entity.type
_entity.pdbx_description
1 polymer ?
#
loop_
_entity_poly.entity_id
_entity_poly.type
_entity_poly.pdbx_seq_one_letter_code
_entity_poly.pdbx_strand_id
1 'polypeptide(L)' 'PAYERLGSRDKQLRIFGIDRGDDFDFGHGDILIGSVARTVVYPEILVWLKAHATRTPREKNS' A
#
# COMPACT_ATOMS: atom_id res chain seq x y z
N PRO A 1 -0.40 10.25 14.47
CA PRO A 1 -0.32 9.45 15.73
C PRO A 1 0.32 8.05 15.60
N ALA A 2 0.08 7.27 14.54
CA ALA A 2 0.83 6.03 14.24
C ALA A 2 1.89 6.24 13.13
N TYR A 3 1.50 6.94 12.06
CA TYR A 3 2.38 7.27 10.93
C TYR A 3 3.69 7.98 11.34
N GLU A 4 3.60 8.96 12.24
CA GLU A 4 4.76 9.70 12.77
C GLU A 4 5.75 8.79 13.51
N ARG A 5 5.26 7.74 14.18
CA ARG A 5 6.06 6.82 14.99
C ARG A 5 6.74 5.72 14.17
N LEU A 6 6.40 5.56 12.90
CA LEU A 6 7.08 4.61 12.01
C LEU A 6 8.54 5.03 11.82
N GLY A 7 9.48 4.12 12.07
CA GLY A 7 10.92 4.39 12.03
C GLY A 7 11.50 4.64 10.64
N SER A 8 10.77 4.31 9.57
CA SER A 8 11.19 4.61 8.20
C SER A 8 11.00 6.09 7.89
N ARG A 9 12.00 6.68 7.22
CA ARG A 9 11.86 7.99 6.57
C ARG A 9 11.20 7.88 5.20
N ASP A 10 11.33 6.74 4.57
CA ASP A 10 10.67 6.44 3.30
C ASP A 10 9.31 5.78 3.59
N LYS A 11 8.26 6.59 3.60
CA LYS A 11 6.89 6.20 3.91
C LYS A 11 5.92 7.21 3.32
N GLN A 12 4.70 6.75 3.05
CA GLN A 12 3.60 7.57 2.53
C GLN A 12 2.30 7.18 3.24
N LEU A 13 1.40 8.15 3.42
CA LEU A 13 0.04 7.92 3.92
C LEU A 13 -0.97 8.18 2.80
N ARG A 14 -1.78 7.18 2.46
CA ARG A 14 -2.97 7.32 1.60
C ARG A 14 -4.20 6.89 2.40
N ILE A 15 -5.22 7.73 2.43
CA ILE A 15 -6.53 7.45 3.05
C ILE A 15 -7.51 7.27 1.91
N PHE A 16 -8.18 6.12 1.82
CA PHE A 16 -9.16 5.80 0.77
C PHE A 16 -10.58 6.17 1.22
N GLY A 17 -11.39 6.66 0.29
CA GLY A 17 -12.80 6.97 0.54
C GLY A 17 -13.40 7.84 -0.57
N ILE A 18 -14.73 7.81 -0.69
CA ILE A 18 -15.46 8.61 -1.68
C ILE A 18 -15.24 10.11 -1.42
N ASP A 19 -15.10 10.51 -0.15
CA ASP A 19 -14.74 11.87 0.24
C ASP A 19 -13.35 12.31 -0.25
N ARG A 20 -12.50 11.36 -0.66
CA ARG A 20 -11.17 11.57 -1.25
C ARG A 20 -11.14 11.38 -2.76
N GLY A 21 -12.30 11.15 -3.39
CA GLY A 21 -12.43 10.95 -4.84
C GLY A 21 -12.18 9.51 -5.30
N ASP A 22 -12.17 8.53 -4.39
CA ASP A 22 -12.17 7.11 -4.74
C ASP A 22 -13.61 6.63 -5.04
N ASP A 23 -13.73 5.51 -5.75
CA ASP A 23 -15.04 4.96 -6.12
C ASP A 23 -15.77 4.26 -4.96
N PHE A 24 -15.06 4.00 -3.83
CA PHE A 24 -15.55 3.17 -2.74
C PHE A 24 -15.10 3.68 -1.38
N ASP A 25 -16.00 3.57 -0.40
CA ASP A 25 -15.66 3.62 1.01
C ASP A 25 -15.30 2.21 1.50
N PHE A 26 -14.33 2.13 2.41
CA PHE A 26 -13.85 0.85 2.96
C PHE A 26 -14.08 0.78 4.46
N GLY A 27 -14.68 -0.32 4.92
CA GLY A 27 -14.68 -0.73 6.31
C GLY A 27 -13.43 -1.54 6.66
N HIS A 28 -13.26 -1.84 7.96
CA HIS A 28 -12.10 -2.62 8.43
C HIS A 28 -12.02 -4.03 7.83
N GLY A 29 -13.16 -4.67 7.57
CA GLY A 29 -13.23 -6.02 6.99
C GLY A 29 -12.85 -6.07 5.51
N ASP A 30 -13.08 -4.97 4.78
CA ASP A 30 -12.90 -4.94 3.33
C ASP A 30 -11.42 -4.94 2.92
N ILE A 31 -10.54 -4.39 3.76
CA ILE A 31 -9.09 -4.39 3.53
C ILE A 31 -8.51 -5.81 3.69
N LEU A 32 -9.05 -6.59 4.63
CA LEU A 32 -8.52 -7.93 4.97
C LEU A 32 -9.15 -9.05 4.15
N ILE A 33 -10.45 -8.96 3.86
CA ILE A 33 -11.25 -10.07 3.32
C ILE A 33 -12.04 -9.64 2.07
N GLY A 34 -12.16 -8.34 1.81
CA GLY A 34 -12.92 -7.80 0.68
C GLY A 34 -12.19 -7.96 -0.67
N SER A 35 -12.96 -8.25 -1.72
CA SER A 35 -12.45 -8.37 -3.09
C SER A 35 -12.00 -7.01 -3.68
N VAL A 36 -12.57 -5.91 -3.18
CA VAL A 36 -12.35 -4.55 -3.71
C VAL A 36 -10.98 -3.98 -3.31
N ALA A 37 -10.41 -4.39 -2.17
CA ALA A 37 -9.07 -3.95 -1.78
C ALA A 37 -8.00 -4.38 -2.79
N ARG A 38 -8.19 -5.54 -3.43
CA ARG A 38 -7.30 -6.02 -4.49
C ARG A 38 -7.30 -5.11 -5.72
N THR A 39 -8.45 -4.51 -6.07
CA THR A 39 -8.57 -3.67 -7.26
C THR A 39 -8.16 -2.22 -7.00
N VAL A 40 -8.28 -1.74 -5.76
CA VAL A 40 -8.02 -0.34 -5.41
C VAL A 40 -6.71 -0.15 -4.64
N VAL A 41 -6.49 -0.92 -3.58
CA VAL A 41 -5.37 -0.71 -2.65
C VAL A 41 -4.08 -1.34 -3.15
N TYR A 42 -4.14 -2.56 -3.69
CA TYR A 42 -2.94 -3.32 -4.05
C TYR A 42 -2.16 -2.70 -5.23
N PRO A 43 -2.81 -2.13 -6.26
CA PRO A 43 -2.10 -1.40 -7.31
C PRO A 43 -1.31 -0.21 -6.77
N GLU A 44 -1.87 0.57 -5.84
CA GLU A 44 -1.18 1.70 -5.19
C GLU A 44 0.07 1.23 -4.43
N ILE A 45 -0.03 0.14 -3.68
CA ILE A 45 1.11 -0.48 -3.00
C ILE A 45 2.17 -0.93 -4.02
N LEU A 46 1.76 -1.57 -5.12
CA LEU A 46 2.68 -2.03 -6.16
C LEU A 46 3.42 -0.87 -6.83
N VAL A 47 2.72 0.22 -7.14
CA VAL A 47 3.32 1.44 -7.72
C VAL A 47 4.35 2.01 -6.75
N TRP A 48 3.99 2.15 -5.48
CA TRP A 48 4.91 2.63 -4.45
C TRP A 48 6.14 1.72 -4.32
N LEU A 49 5.95 0.40 -4.21
CA LEU A 49 7.05 -0.55 -4.14
C LEU A 49 7.96 -0.49 -5.38
N LYS A 50 7.40 -0.35 -6.59
CA LYS A 50 8.23 -0.24 -7.80
C LYS A 50 9.10 1.01 -7.82
N ALA A 51 8.62 2.12 -7.27
CA ALA A 51 9.35 3.37 -7.21
C ALA A 51 10.40 3.40 -6.08
N HIS A 52 10.16 2.68 -4.98
CA HIS A 52 10.96 2.76 -3.75
C HIS A 52 11.80 1.51 -3.45
N ALA A 53 11.51 0.36 -4.06
CA ALA A 53 12.24 -0.87 -3.78
C ALA A 53 13.67 -0.82 -4.31
N THR A 54 14.62 -1.14 -3.44
CA THR A 54 15.98 -1.47 -3.85
C THR A 54 16.00 -2.90 -4.40
N ARG A 55 16.56 -3.09 -5.59
CA ARG A 55 16.67 -4.42 -6.19
C ARG A 55 17.55 -5.31 -5.31
N THR A 56 17.02 -6.44 -4.85
CA THR A 56 17.83 -7.42 -4.15
C THR A 56 18.78 -8.11 -5.14
N PRO A 57 20.05 -8.36 -4.76
CA PRO A 57 20.96 -9.14 -5.59
C PRO A 57 20.35 -10.53 -5.84
N ARG A 58 20.39 -10.97 -7.10
CA ARG A 58 19.95 -12.32 -7.47
C ARG A 58 20.90 -13.31 -6.79
N GLU A 59 20.37 -14.28 -6.05
CA GLU A 59 21.17 -15.37 -5.51
C GLU A 59 21.94 -16.04 -6.67
N LYS A 60 23.27 -16.14 -6.51
CA LYS A 60 24.08 -16.96 -7.39
C LYS A 60 23.80 -18.40 -7.01
N ASN A 61 23.07 -19.13 -7.86
CA ASN A 61 22.97 -20.58 -7.75
C ASN A 61 24.41 -21.13 -7.83
N SER A 62 24.92 -21.64 -6.70
CA SER A 62 26.11 -22.49 -6.63
C SER A 62 25.75 -23.93 -6.99
#